data_AF-A0A7S3CHL1-F1
#
_entry.id   AF-A0A7S3CHL1-F1
#
_cell.length_a   1.000
_cell.length_b   1.000
_cell.length_c   1.000
_cell.angle_alpha   90.00
_cell.angle_beta   90.00
_cell.angle_gamma   90.00
#
_symmetry.space_group_name_H-M   'P 1'
#
loop_
_entity.id
_entity.type
_entity.pdbx_description
1 polymer ?
#
loop_
_entity_poly.entity_id
_entity_poly.type
_entity_poly.pdbx_seq_one_letter_code
_entity_poly.pdbx_strand_id
1 'polypeptide(L)'
;MPRLYCPRRRRRLTTDHPSLPRSSAHSRPPRHQIGSSEGSLHFELQEFMDSGRKPVPFSAEAPTKVLVLYKTTGGGHKASAQALKDAFEENYGRKIEVTMLDVLPLCAPPFNKSDMYYDFMVKHPFLWRGAFAWSSTKWGERVGFAWYKVGLVDNLKKLFLDVSPDLVVSVHPLLQVPSLAAIRQLQQQQHRPRKIPFATVVTDYTTCHATWFDKGVDKCFVPTVETKEFGERRGLSQKQLVMHGLPIRPAFSKLPHNKAWLRQRLGMRRNLSTVLIVGGGDGMGPVEETCVALDNRFGGAGGGGG
;
A
#
# COMPACT_ATOMS: atom_id res chain seq x y z
N MET A 1 10.24 -47.90 -15.94
CA MET A 1 11.18 -48.11 -17.06
C MET A 1 11.19 -46.87 -17.95
N PRO A 2 12.37 -46.30 -18.22
CA PRO A 2 12.55 -45.03 -18.93
C PRO A 2 12.76 -45.23 -20.44
N ARG A 3 12.44 -44.23 -21.25
CA ARG A 3 13.09 -44.04 -22.55
C ARG A 3 13.56 -42.59 -22.69
N LEU A 4 14.88 -42.49 -22.82
CA LEU A 4 15.70 -41.35 -23.17
C LEU A 4 15.41 -40.88 -24.60
N TYR A 5 15.48 -39.58 -24.86
CA TYR A 5 16.30 -39.05 -25.95
C TYR A 5 16.66 -37.57 -25.75
N CYS A 6 17.94 -37.26 -26.03
CA CYS A 6 18.64 -35.99 -25.84
C CYS A 6 18.96 -35.37 -27.24
N PRO A 7 19.83 -34.35 -27.41
CA PRO A 7 19.48 -32.99 -27.82
C PRO A 7 20.10 -32.55 -29.17
N ARG A 8 19.73 -31.39 -29.74
CA ARG A 8 20.60 -30.70 -30.74
C ARG A 8 20.61 -29.15 -30.66
N ARG A 9 21.77 -28.67 -30.21
CA ARG A 9 22.64 -27.54 -30.66
C ARG A 9 22.06 -26.19 -31.15
N ARG A 10 22.49 -25.17 -30.38
CA ARG A 10 23.04 -23.84 -30.72
C ARG A 10 23.09 -23.40 -32.20
N ARG A 11 22.68 -22.15 -32.44
CA ARG A 11 23.43 -21.18 -33.27
C ARG A 11 23.54 -19.83 -32.57
N ARG A 12 24.79 -19.39 -32.38
CA ARG A 12 25.18 -17.98 -32.21
C ARG A 12 25.07 -17.30 -33.57
N LEU A 13 24.63 -16.06 -33.59
CA LEU A 13 24.95 -15.11 -34.64
C LEU A 13 25.56 -13.88 -33.99
N THR A 14 26.85 -13.71 -34.27
CA THR A 14 27.67 -12.52 -34.13
C THR A 14 27.44 -11.64 -35.35
N THR A 15 27.30 -10.33 -35.18
CA THR A 15 27.70 -9.35 -36.19
C THR A 15 28.21 -8.09 -35.51
N ASP A 16 29.42 -7.71 -35.92
CA ASP A 16 30.23 -6.59 -35.48
C ASP A 16 29.71 -5.21 -35.91
N HIS A 17 30.29 -4.21 -35.23
CA HIS A 17 30.19 -2.74 -35.36
C HIS A 17 30.45 -2.18 -36.79
N PRO A 18 30.12 -0.88 -37.02
CA PRO A 18 31.15 0.16 -36.84
C PRO A 18 30.65 1.46 -36.18
N SER A 19 31.63 2.21 -35.70
CA SER A 19 31.57 3.41 -34.86
C SER A 19 31.85 4.71 -35.64
N LEU A 20 31.21 5.82 -35.18
CA LEU A 20 31.68 7.24 -35.18
C LEU A 20 31.67 8.05 -36.51
N PRO A 21 31.49 9.40 -36.51
CA PRO A 21 32.21 10.36 -35.65
C PRO A 21 31.46 11.58 -35.07
N ARG A 22 32.16 12.24 -34.12
CA ARG A 22 31.92 13.56 -33.52
C ARG A 22 32.36 14.71 -34.46
N SER A 23 31.70 15.86 -34.37
CA SER A 23 32.16 17.20 -34.80
C SER A 23 31.23 18.25 -34.13
N SER A 24 31.61 18.89 -33.02
CA SER A 24 32.31 20.19 -32.87
C SER A 24 31.51 21.44 -33.27
N ALA A 25 31.17 22.22 -32.21
CA ALA A 25 31.24 23.67 -32.04
C ALA A 25 30.65 24.66 -33.07
N HIS A 26 29.68 25.46 -32.59
CA HIS A 26 29.50 26.93 -32.66
C HIS A 26 28.06 27.21 -32.17
N SER A 27 27.62 28.26 -31.48
CA SER A 27 28.13 29.52 -30.93
C SER A 27 26.94 30.09 -30.12
N ARG A 28 27.15 30.58 -28.88
CA ARG A 28 26.08 31.24 -28.06
C ARG A 28 25.76 32.64 -28.59
N PRO A 29 24.48 33.09 -28.49
CA PRO A 29 24.19 34.32 -27.72
C PRO A 29 22.83 34.23 -26.95
N PRO A 30 22.32 35.34 -26.37
CA PRO A 30 22.41 35.69 -24.96
C PRO A 30 21.22 35.25 -24.08
N ARG A 31 21.46 35.28 -22.76
CA ARG A 31 20.50 35.02 -21.68
C ARG A 31 19.28 35.95 -21.72
N HIS A 32 18.09 35.36 -21.63
CA HIS A 32 16.98 35.92 -20.86
C HIS A 32 16.35 34.80 -20.02
N GLN A 33 16.26 35.03 -18.71
CA GLN A 33 15.70 34.14 -17.70
C GLN A 33 14.19 34.05 -17.85
N ILE A 34 13.66 32.83 -18.00
CA ILE A 34 12.27 32.48 -17.66
C ILE A 34 12.34 31.10 -17.00
N GLY A 35 11.89 31.03 -15.73
CA GLY A 35 12.02 29.88 -14.86
C GLY A 35 11.24 28.66 -15.35
N SER A 36 11.94 27.53 -15.45
CA SER A 36 11.34 26.21 -15.59
C SER A 36 11.11 25.62 -14.21
N SER A 37 9.86 25.61 -13.75
CA SER A 37 9.41 24.79 -12.63
C SER A 37 9.38 23.32 -13.08
N GLU A 38 10.47 22.60 -12.86
CA GLU A 38 10.48 21.13 -12.95
C GLU A 38 9.70 20.56 -11.77
N GLY A 39 8.55 19.96 -12.09
CA GLY A 39 7.64 19.29 -11.17
C GLY A 39 8.15 17.93 -10.71
N SER A 40 9.29 17.89 -10.01
CA SER A 40 9.65 16.77 -9.16
C SER A 40 9.22 17.09 -7.74
N LEU A 41 8.14 16.46 -7.26
CA LEU A 41 7.80 16.45 -5.84
C LEU A 41 8.89 15.69 -5.08
N HIS A 42 9.94 16.41 -4.68
CA HIS A 42 10.91 15.97 -3.70
C HIS A 42 10.23 15.90 -2.33
N PHE A 43 9.85 14.72 -1.87
CA PHE A 43 9.60 14.49 -0.46
C PHE A 43 10.94 14.13 0.20
N GLU A 44 11.58 15.12 0.81
CA GLU A 44 12.75 14.85 1.64
C GLU A 44 12.29 14.25 2.96
N LEU A 45 12.82 13.08 3.31
CA LEU A 45 12.75 12.46 4.65
C LEU A 45 13.06 13.45 5.79
N GLN A 46 13.69 14.58 5.47
CA GLN A 46 13.96 15.71 6.34
C GLN A 46 12.71 16.28 7.02
N GLU A 47 11.56 16.40 6.33
CA GLU A 47 10.30 16.91 6.93
C GLU A 47 9.66 15.92 7.93
N PHE A 48 10.04 14.65 7.87
CA PHE A 48 9.71 13.64 8.88
C PHE A 48 10.63 13.77 10.12
N MET A 49 11.84 14.29 9.94
CA MET A 49 12.89 14.37 10.96
C MET A 49 12.95 15.67 11.76
N ASP A 50 12.19 16.71 11.37
CA ASP A 50 12.14 18.05 11.99
C ASP A 50 11.49 18.12 13.40
N SER A 51 11.70 17.09 14.22
CA SER A 51 11.32 16.98 15.63
C SER A 51 12.38 17.57 16.60
N GLY A 52 13.23 18.49 16.14
CA GLY A 52 14.18 19.20 17.00
C GLY A 52 15.40 18.40 17.46
N ARG A 53 15.79 17.34 16.74
CA ARG A 53 17.08 16.65 16.95
C ARG A 53 18.11 17.07 15.90
N LYS A 54 19.37 17.26 16.31
CA LYS A 54 20.50 17.24 15.36
C LYS A 54 20.53 15.88 14.67
N PRO A 55 20.64 15.81 13.33
CA PRO A 55 20.56 14.54 12.61
C PRO A 55 21.85 13.75 12.87
N VAL A 56 21.72 12.55 13.43
CA VAL A 56 22.65 11.48 13.07
C VAL A 56 21.90 10.70 12.00
N PRO A 57 22.09 11.04 10.71
CA PRO A 57 21.39 10.37 9.64
C PRO A 57 21.86 8.92 9.65
N PHE A 58 20.92 7.98 9.76
CA PHE A 58 21.05 6.59 9.30
C PHE A 58 22.49 6.05 9.37
N SER A 59 22.88 5.54 10.54
CA SER A 59 24.20 4.92 10.70
C SER A 59 24.40 3.84 9.64
N ALA A 60 25.49 3.92 8.90
CA ALA A 60 25.87 2.94 7.88
C ALA A 60 26.17 1.55 8.46
N GLU A 61 26.18 1.39 9.79
CA GLU A 61 26.54 0.16 10.47
C GLU A 61 25.40 -0.87 10.54
N ALA A 62 24.13 -0.48 10.35
CA ALA A 62 22.98 -1.40 10.32
C ALA A 62 21.80 -0.87 9.48
N PRO A 63 21.05 -1.75 8.79
CA PRO A 63 19.87 -1.33 8.03
C PRO A 63 18.78 -0.78 8.95
N THR A 64 18.08 0.26 8.49
CA THR A 64 16.92 0.82 9.20
C THR A 64 15.74 -0.14 9.11
N LYS A 65 15.16 -0.53 10.25
CA LYS A 65 14.08 -1.52 10.32
C LYS A 65 12.72 -0.84 10.25
N VAL A 66 11.96 -1.11 9.19
CA VAL A 66 10.59 -0.63 9.01
C VAL A 66 9.62 -1.79 9.21
N LEU A 67 8.71 -1.66 10.17
CA LEU A 67 7.66 -2.65 10.43
C LEU A 67 6.34 -2.14 9.89
N VAL A 68 5.82 -2.80 8.84
CA VAL A 68 4.53 -2.51 8.23
C VAL A 68 3.48 -3.46 8.79
N LEU A 69 2.56 -2.93 9.59
CA LEU A 69 1.46 -3.65 10.19
C LEU A 69 0.22 -3.60 9.28
N TYR A 70 -0.31 -4.77 8.96
CA TYR A 70 -1.57 -4.92 8.24
C TYR A 70 -2.43 -5.99 8.89
N LYS A 71 -3.68 -6.11 8.44
CA LYS A 71 -4.57 -7.20 8.79
C LYS A 71 -5.13 -7.78 7.51
N THR A 72 -5.09 -9.10 7.34
CA THR A 72 -5.68 -9.74 6.15
C THR A 72 -7.21 -9.72 6.25
N THR A 73 -7.83 -8.85 5.45
CA THR A 73 -9.29 -8.81 5.18
C THR A 73 -9.49 -8.24 3.77
N GLY A 74 -10.08 -8.98 2.83
CA GLY A 74 -10.43 -8.46 1.49
C GLY A 74 -9.25 -8.13 0.56
N GLY A 75 -8.01 -8.51 0.92
CA GLY A 75 -6.78 -8.33 0.13
C GLY A 75 -6.20 -6.91 0.00
N GLY A 76 -7.01 -5.86 0.08
CA GLY A 76 -6.60 -4.46 -0.20
C GLY A 76 -5.50 -3.91 0.73
N HIS A 77 -5.60 -4.16 2.03
CA HIS A 77 -4.59 -3.71 3.00
C HIS A 77 -3.25 -4.42 2.80
N LYS A 78 -3.27 -5.73 2.51
CA LYS A 78 -2.05 -6.50 2.19
C LYS A 78 -1.38 -5.99 0.92
N ALA A 79 -2.17 -5.64 -0.11
CA ALA A 79 -1.65 -5.06 -1.34
C ALA A 79 -0.97 -3.70 -1.09
N SER A 80 -1.54 -2.88 -0.20
CA SER A 80 -0.96 -1.58 0.20
C SER A 80 0.34 -1.76 0.98
N ALA A 81 0.39 -2.70 1.93
CA ALA A 81 1.63 -3.05 2.64
C ALA A 81 2.71 -3.55 1.69
N GLN A 82 2.35 -4.39 0.71
CA GLN A 82 3.29 -4.86 -0.30
C GLN A 82 3.79 -3.72 -1.19
N ALA A 83 2.92 -2.79 -1.58
CA ALA A 83 3.32 -1.63 -2.36
C ALA A 83 4.34 -0.75 -1.63
N LEU A 84 4.15 -0.55 -0.32
CA LEU A 84 5.13 0.17 0.50
C LEU A 84 6.46 -0.58 0.58
N LYS A 85 6.42 -1.90 0.83
CA LYS A 85 7.63 -2.73 0.86
C LYS A 85 8.40 -2.65 -0.46
N ASP A 86 7.73 -2.88 -1.59
CA ASP A 86 8.33 -2.83 -2.93
C ASP A 86 8.96 -1.44 -3.18
N ALA A 87 8.28 -0.36 -2.79
CA ALA A 87 8.78 1.01 -2.95
C ALA A 87 10.00 1.32 -2.06
N PHE A 88 10.02 0.83 -0.82
CA PHE A 88 11.20 0.99 0.04
C PHE A 88 12.40 0.22 -0.49
N GLU A 89 12.20 -1.03 -0.90
CA GLU A 89 13.26 -1.87 -1.46
C GLU A 89 13.82 -1.29 -2.76
N GLU A 90 12.96 -0.79 -3.66
CA GLU A 90 13.37 -0.18 -4.93
C GLU A 90 14.14 1.13 -4.73
N ASN A 91 13.73 1.98 -3.78
CA ASN A 91 14.34 3.31 -3.60
C ASN A 91 15.57 3.31 -2.68
N TYR A 92 15.64 2.41 -1.70
CA TYR A 92 16.67 2.45 -0.64
C TYR A 92 17.53 1.18 -0.57
N GLY A 93 17.10 0.10 -1.23
CA GLY A 93 17.84 -1.16 -1.27
C GLY A 93 18.20 -1.66 0.13
N ARG A 94 19.47 -2.09 0.31
CA ARG A 94 19.96 -2.68 1.56
C ARG A 94 20.05 -1.71 2.75
N LYS A 95 19.77 -0.42 2.56
CA LYS A 95 19.78 0.56 3.67
C LYS A 95 18.55 0.43 4.58
N ILE A 96 17.48 -0.18 4.08
CA ILE A 96 16.22 -0.36 4.79
C ILE A 96 15.82 -1.83 4.74
N GLU A 97 15.47 -2.38 5.90
CA GLU A 97 14.87 -3.70 6.04
C GLU A 97 13.37 -3.52 6.31
N VAL A 98 12.51 -4.01 5.42
CA VAL A 98 11.05 -3.88 5.58
C VAL A 98 10.43 -5.22 5.91
N THR A 99 9.83 -5.29 7.10
CA THR A 99 9.06 -6.45 7.58
C THR A 99 7.59 -6.14 7.52
N MET A 100 6.83 -6.93 6.76
CA MET A 100 5.37 -6.88 6.74
C MET A 100 4.82 -7.92 7.70
N LEU A 101 3.92 -7.52 8.60
CA LEU A 101 3.32 -8.42 9.56
C LEU A 101 1.79 -8.34 9.52
N ASP A 102 1.17 -9.50 9.35
CA ASP A 102 -0.25 -9.66 9.60
C ASP A 102 -0.50 -9.77 11.11
N VAL A 103 -1.24 -8.82 11.66
CA VAL A 103 -1.59 -8.79 13.08
C VAL A 103 -2.82 -9.64 13.42
N LEU A 104 -3.50 -10.21 12.41
CA LEU A 104 -4.66 -11.07 12.62
C LEU A 104 -4.36 -12.21 13.62
N PRO A 105 -3.24 -12.96 13.50
CA PRO A 105 -2.89 -14.03 14.45
C PRO A 105 -2.55 -13.51 15.86
N LEU A 106 -2.21 -12.23 16.01
CA LEU A 106 -1.92 -11.60 17.31
C LEU A 106 -3.18 -11.18 18.07
N CYS A 107 -4.35 -11.22 17.43
CA CYS A 107 -5.61 -10.90 18.06
C CYS A 107 -6.06 -12.06 18.97
N ALA A 108 -6.71 -11.75 20.10
CA ALA A 108 -7.31 -12.79 20.94
C ALA A 108 -8.51 -13.44 20.22
N PRO A 109 -8.77 -14.75 20.43
CA PRO A 109 -10.01 -15.37 19.98
C PRO A 109 -11.25 -14.60 20.45
N PRO A 110 -12.30 -14.45 19.61
CA PRO A 110 -12.46 -15.04 18.27
C PRO A 110 -11.85 -14.20 17.12
N PHE A 111 -11.23 -13.05 17.39
CA PHE A 111 -10.82 -12.09 16.36
C PHE A 111 -9.64 -12.55 15.48
N ASN A 112 -8.88 -13.55 15.93
CA ASN A 112 -7.85 -14.21 15.12
C ASN A 112 -8.42 -14.97 13.91
N LYS A 113 -9.75 -15.09 13.80
CA LYS A 113 -10.47 -15.66 12.65
C LYS A 113 -11.40 -14.65 11.97
N SER A 114 -11.10 -13.37 12.08
CA SER A 114 -11.98 -12.31 11.54
C SER A 114 -11.98 -12.18 10.02
N ASP A 115 -11.05 -12.82 9.32
CA ASP A 115 -11.11 -13.12 7.89
C ASP A 115 -12.33 -14.01 7.56
N MET A 116 -12.56 -15.09 8.31
CA MET A 116 -13.71 -15.97 8.10
C MET A 116 -15.05 -15.24 8.33
N TYR A 117 -15.12 -14.38 9.35
CA TYR A 117 -16.32 -13.58 9.61
C TYR A 117 -16.53 -12.50 8.56
N TYR A 118 -15.45 -11.91 8.04
CA TYR A 118 -15.51 -10.93 6.96
C TYR A 118 -16.11 -11.54 5.69
N ASP A 119 -15.62 -12.71 5.27
CA ASP A 119 -16.15 -13.40 4.09
C ASP A 119 -17.64 -13.70 4.19
N PHE A 120 -18.09 -14.09 5.39
CA PHE A 120 -19.52 -14.27 5.68
C PHE A 120 -20.29 -12.96 5.61
N MET A 121 -19.80 -11.90 6.27
CA MET A 121 -20.50 -10.62 6.32
C MET A 121 -20.61 -9.93 4.96
N VAL A 122 -19.58 -10.00 4.11
CA VAL A 122 -19.64 -9.38 2.77
C VAL A 122 -20.62 -10.13 1.85
N LYS A 123 -20.83 -11.44 2.07
CA LYS A 123 -21.90 -12.21 1.42
C LYS A 123 -23.31 -11.85 1.92
N HIS A 124 -23.43 -11.08 3.01
CA HIS A 124 -24.69 -10.63 3.60
C HIS A 124 -24.72 -9.09 3.73
N PRO A 125 -25.09 -8.35 2.66
CA PRO A 125 -25.00 -6.89 2.60
C PRO A 125 -25.72 -6.14 3.73
N PHE A 126 -26.80 -6.70 4.28
CA PHE A 126 -27.52 -6.11 5.41
C PHE A 126 -26.71 -6.15 6.70
N LEU A 127 -25.99 -7.26 6.97
CA LEU A 127 -25.11 -7.41 8.13
C LEU A 127 -23.91 -6.47 7.99
N TRP A 128 -23.31 -6.40 6.80
CA TRP A 128 -22.20 -5.50 6.53
C TRP A 128 -22.58 -4.03 6.76
N ARG A 129 -23.72 -3.60 6.23
CA ARG A 129 -24.23 -2.23 6.44
C ARG A 129 -24.54 -1.95 7.92
N GLY A 130 -25.18 -2.88 8.61
CA GLY A 130 -25.49 -2.75 10.03
C GLY A 130 -24.24 -2.65 10.91
N ALA A 131 -23.26 -3.50 10.66
CA ALA A 131 -21.99 -3.48 11.39
C ALA A 131 -21.21 -2.18 11.11
N PHE A 132 -21.15 -1.73 9.86
CA PHE A 132 -20.52 -0.46 9.51
C PHE A 132 -21.20 0.73 10.19
N ALA A 133 -22.54 0.79 10.14
CA ALA A 133 -23.32 1.84 10.79
C ALA A 133 -23.13 1.84 12.31
N TRP A 134 -23.16 0.67 12.97
CA TRP A 134 -22.87 0.54 14.40
C TRP A 134 -21.45 1.01 14.71
N SER A 135 -20.44 0.52 13.99
CA SER A 135 -19.03 0.84 14.24
C SER A 135 -18.71 2.32 14.07
N SER A 136 -19.51 3.02 13.25
CA SER A 136 -19.44 4.47 13.04
C SER A 136 -20.13 5.30 14.15
N THR A 137 -20.80 4.67 15.13
CA THR A 137 -21.36 5.37 16.29
C THR A 137 -20.30 5.60 17.37
N LYS A 138 -20.43 6.67 18.16
CA LYS A 138 -19.52 6.95 19.29
C LYS A 138 -19.42 5.80 20.30
N TRP A 139 -20.52 5.05 20.49
CA TRP A 139 -20.54 3.90 21.40
C TRP A 139 -19.88 2.67 20.76
N GLY A 140 -20.19 2.38 19.50
CA GLY A 140 -19.52 1.33 18.73
C GLY A 140 -18.02 1.53 18.62
N GLU A 141 -17.57 2.75 18.34
CA GLU A 141 -16.15 3.12 18.37
C GLU A 141 -15.54 2.80 19.73
N ARG A 142 -16.12 3.27 20.84
CA ARG A 142 -15.57 3.08 22.20
C ARG A 142 -15.49 1.60 22.59
N VAL A 143 -16.55 0.83 22.33
CA VAL A 143 -16.57 -0.60 22.63
C VAL A 143 -15.55 -1.33 21.77
N GLY A 144 -15.52 -1.07 20.45
CA GLY A 144 -14.49 -1.61 19.56
C GLY A 144 -13.09 -1.31 20.07
N PHE A 145 -12.80 -0.04 20.37
CA PHE A 145 -11.50 0.40 20.89
C PHE A 145 -11.13 -0.24 22.23
N ALA A 146 -12.07 -0.42 23.16
CA ALA A 146 -11.80 -1.06 24.44
C ALA A 146 -11.46 -2.55 24.26
N TRP A 147 -12.18 -3.23 23.37
CA TRP A 147 -12.02 -4.66 23.14
C TRP A 147 -10.78 -4.99 22.30
N TYR A 148 -10.42 -4.17 21.31
CA TYR A 148 -9.17 -4.34 20.55
C TYR A 148 -7.90 -4.09 21.38
N LYS A 149 -8.01 -3.42 22.54
CA LYS A 149 -6.87 -3.29 23.45
C LYS A 149 -6.56 -4.58 24.20
N VAL A 150 -7.57 -5.43 24.41
CA VAL A 150 -7.42 -6.66 25.20
C VAL A 150 -6.56 -7.67 24.43
N GLY A 151 -5.40 -8.01 24.98
CA GLY A 151 -4.45 -8.99 24.41
C GLY A 151 -3.56 -8.44 23.29
N LEU A 152 -4.11 -7.65 22.35
CA LEU A 152 -3.32 -7.15 21.21
C LEU A 152 -2.22 -6.18 21.64
N VAL A 153 -2.45 -5.32 22.63
CA VAL A 153 -1.43 -4.37 23.12
C VAL A 153 -0.20 -5.10 23.66
N ASP A 154 -0.39 -6.15 24.46
CA ASP A 154 0.73 -6.91 25.02
C ASP A 154 1.45 -7.75 23.96
N ASN A 155 0.71 -8.30 22.99
CA ASN A 155 1.33 -9.00 21.86
C ASN A 155 2.15 -8.04 20.97
N LEU A 156 1.63 -6.83 20.71
CA LEU A 156 2.37 -5.78 19.99
C LEU A 156 3.60 -5.31 20.78
N LYS A 157 3.52 -5.23 22.11
CA LYS A 157 4.68 -4.91 22.95
C LYS A 157 5.79 -5.94 22.80
N LYS A 158 5.46 -7.24 22.91
CA LYS A 158 6.42 -8.33 22.69
C LYS A 158 7.04 -8.25 21.30
N LEU A 159 6.19 -8.08 20.28
CA LEU A 159 6.64 -7.90 18.90
C LEU A 159 7.60 -6.72 18.73
N PHE A 160 7.30 -5.56 19.31
CA PHE A 160 8.16 -4.37 19.18
C PHE A 160 9.48 -4.52 19.93
N LEU A 161 9.53 -5.29 21.01
CA LEU A 161 10.77 -5.66 21.68
C LEU A 161 11.60 -6.61 20.81
N ASP A 162 10.98 -7.64 20.25
CA ASP A 162 11.66 -8.65 19.44
C ASP A 162 12.18 -8.08 18.12
N VAL A 163 11.36 -7.31 17.39
CA VAL A 163 11.72 -6.73 16.09
C VAL A 163 12.59 -5.48 16.26
N SER A 164 12.38 -4.71 17.34
CA SER A 164 13.04 -3.42 17.58
C SER A 164 12.97 -2.46 16.37
N PRO A 165 11.77 -2.11 15.85
CA PRO A 165 11.61 -1.37 14.60
C PRO A 165 11.96 0.11 14.72
N ASP A 166 12.70 0.68 13.78
CA ASP A 166 13.01 2.12 13.71
C ASP A 166 11.82 2.97 13.23
N LEU A 167 10.88 2.36 12.53
CA LEU A 167 9.62 2.97 12.09
C LEU A 167 8.50 1.92 12.10
N VAL A 168 7.33 2.30 12.59
CA VAL A 168 6.11 1.50 12.45
C VAL A 168 5.16 2.18 11.49
N VAL A 169 4.66 1.45 10.50
CA VAL A 169 3.66 1.91 9.53
C VAL A 169 2.41 1.05 9.65
N SER A 170 1.25 1.67 9.85
CA SER A 170 -0.05 0.97 9.86
C SER A 170 -0.80 1.24 8.56
N VAL A 171 -1.24 0.17 7.89
CA VAL A 171 -2.13 0.23 6.71
C VAL A 171 -3.52 -0.32 7.01
N HIS A 172 -3.94 -0.32 8.27
CA HIS A 172 -5.25 -0.84 8.66
C HIS A 172 -5.92 0.05 9.74
N PRO A 173 -7.25 0.29 9.69
CA PRO A 173 -7.95 1.24 10.56
C PRO A 173 -7.97 0.87 12.04
N LEU A 174 -7.72 -0.39 12.40
CA LEU A 174 -7.84 -0.87 13.78
C LEU A 174 -6.51 -0.93 14.56
N LEU A 175 -5.39 -0.51 13.95
CA LEU A 175 -4.07 -0.74 14.53
C LEU A 175 -3.45 0.50 15.18
N GLN A 176 -4.02 1.68 14.97
CA GLN A 176 -3.51 2.94 15.50
C GLN A 176 -3.50 2.92 17.02
N VAL A 177 -4.68 2.77 17.63
CA VAL A 177 -4.83 2.79 19.09
C VAL A 177 -4.01 1.72 19.81
N PRO A 178 -4.07 0.42 19.45
CA PRO A 178 -3.30 -0.60 20.17
C PRO A 178 -1.79 -0.47 19.96
N SER A 179 -1.33 -0.09 18.75
CA SER A 179 0.11 0.09 18.50
C SER A 179 0.68 1.30 19.23
N LEU A 180 -0.04 2.43 19.23
CA LEU A 180 0.38 3.62 19.98
C LEU A 180 0.34 3.37 21.48
N ALA A 181 -0.64 2.61 21.99
CA ALA A 181 -0.66 2.20 23.39
C ALA A 181 0.55 1.32 23.75
N ALA A 182 0.89 0.34 22.91
CA ALA A 182 2.06 -0.52 23.08
C ALA A 182 3.37 0.30 23.11
N ILE A 183 3.57 1.21 22.15
CA ILE A 183 4.75 2.09 22.10
C ILE A 183 4.84 2.95 23.37
N ARG A 184 3.73 3.59 23.79
CA ARG A 184 3.70 4.43 25.00
C ARG A 184 4.05 3.65 26.26
N GLN A 185 3.50 2.43 26.42
CA GLN A 185 3.81 1.59 27.58
C GLN A 185 5.28 1.17 27.61
N LEU A 186 5.86 0.80 26.46
CA LEU A 186 7.29 0.48 26.38
C LEU A 186 8.17 1.68 26.75
N GLN A 187 7.79 2.88 26.30
CA GLN A 187 8.52 4.10 26.62
C GLN A 187 8.48 4.44 28.12
N GLN A 188 7.34 4.22 28.78
CA GLN A 188 7.19 4.45 30.22
C GLN A 188 8.04 3.50 31.08
N GLN A 189 8.37 2.31 30.57
CA GLN A 189 9.17 1.31 31.28
C GLN A 189 10.69 1.56 31.16
N GLN A 190 11.13 2.48 30.30
CA GLN A 190 12.54 2.71 30.02
C GLN A 190 13.05 4.00 30.67
N HIS A 191 14.25 3.96 31.25
CA HIS A 191 14.90 5.16 31.81
C HIS A 191 15.29 6.18 30.73
N ARG A 192 15.63 5.71 29.53
CA ARG A 192 15.83 6.53 28.33
C ARG A 192 15.02 5.95 27.16
N PRO A 193 13.74 6.32 27.02
CA PRO A 193 12.89 5.73 26.02
C PRO A 193 13.37 6.05 24.61
N ARG A 194 13.49 5.02 23.78
CA ARG A 194 13.67 5.23 22.34
C ARG A 194 12.37 5.70 21.73
N LYS A 195 12.42 6.82 20.99
CA LYS A 195 11.27 7.25 20.18
C LYS A 195 11.16 6.31 18.99
N ILE A 196 10.02 5.64 18.85
CA ILE A 196 9.64 4.85 17.68
C ILE A 196 8.56 5.65 16.94
N PRO A 197 8.89 6.31 15.82
CA PRO A 197 7.91 6.99 15.01
C PRO A 197 6.80 6.05 14.52
N PHE A 198 5.58 6.56 14.47
CA PHE A 198 4.41 5.82 14.01
C PHE A 198 3.69 6.58 12.88
N ALA A 199 3.60 5.94 11.72
CA ALA A 199 2.89 6.47 10.56
C ALA A 199 1.62 5.65 10.27
N THR A 200 0.56 6.35 9.89
CA THR A 200 -0.66 5.74 9.33
C THR A 200 -0.70 5.98 7.83
N VAL A 201 -1.05 4.97 7.05
CA VAL A 201 -1.37 5.09 5.61
C VAL A 201 -2.82 4.65 5.42
N VAL A 202 -3.69 5.62 5.18
CA VAL A 202 -5.13 5.39 5.01
C VAL A 202 -5.38 4.73 3.66
N THR A 203 -6.04 3.57 3.68
CA THR A 203 -6.38 2.82 2.46
C THR A 203 -7.84 2.97 2.03
N ASP A 204 -8.64 3.70 2.79
CA ASP A 204 -10.04 4.03 2.45
C ASP A 204 -10.04 5.25 1.52
N TYR A 205 -10.57 5.11 0.30
CA TYR A 205 -10.43 6.17 -0.71
C TYR A 205 -11.34 7.38 -0.48
N THR A 206 -12.61 7.15 -0.12
CA THR A 206 -13.62 8.22 0.05
C THR A 206 -14.19 8.23 1.46
N THR A 207 -14.90 7.18 1.85
CA THR A 207 -15.49 7.06 3.19
C THR A 207 -14.51 6.38 4.13
N CYS A 208 -13.85 7.15 5.00
CA CYS A 208 -12.91 6.62 5.97
C CYS A 208 -13.57 6.24 7.29
N HIS A 209 -13.13 5.13 7.89
CA HIS A 209 -13.45 4.85 9.28
C HIS A 209 -12.72 5.82 10.23
N ALA A 210 -13.40 6.29 11.29
CA ALA A 210 -12.85 7.28 12.22
C ALA A 210 -11.62 6.78 13.01
N THR A 211 -11.42 5.45 13.06
CA THR A 211 -10.31 4.81 13.79
C THR A 211 -8.96 4.95 13.10
N TRP A 212 -8.92 5.34 11.82
CA TRP A 212 -7.68 5.70 11.12
C TRP A 212 -6.95 6.89 11.77
N PHE A 213 -7.70 7.77 12.44
CA PHE A 213 -7.22 9.08 12.87
C PHE A 213 -7.00 9.10 14.39
N ASP A 214 -5.74 8.90 14.80
CA ASP A 214 -5.29 9.05 16.18
C ASP A 214 -4.31 10.23 16.29
N LYS A 215 -4.47 11.09 17.30
CA LYS A 215 -3.62 12.27 17.51
C LYS A 215 -2.17 11.92 17.88
N GLY A 216 -1.92 10.69 18.31
CA GLY A 216 -0.61 10.18 18.70
C GLY A 216 0.29 9.77 17.54
N VAL A 217 -0.19 9.77 16.30
CA VAL A 217 0.64 9.43 15.13
C VAL A 217 1.62 10.57 14.83
N ASP A 218 2.81 10.22 14.34
CA ASP A 218 3.78 11.22 13.85
C ASP A 218 3.37 11.73 12.46
N LYS A 219 2.87 10.83 11.60
CA LYS A 219 2.32 11.17 10.27
C LYS A 219 1.09 10.31 9.92
N CYS A 220 0.18 10.89 9.15
CA CYS A 220 -0.99 10.25 8.58
C CYS A 220 -1.08 10.58 7.10
N PHE A 221 -0.83 9.59 6.25
CA PHE A 221 -0.92 9.68 4.81
C PHE A 221 -2.34 9.37 4.36
N VAL A 222 -2.94 10.27 3.60
CA VAL A 222 -4.33 10.19 3.13
C VAL A 222 -4.41 10.25 1.61
N PRO A 223 -5.40 9.57 1.00
CA PRO A 223 -5.46 9.45 -0.45
C PRO A 223 -6.07 10.65 -1.16
N THR A 224 -6.94 11.42 -0.49
CA THR A 224 -7.73 12.48 -1.14
C THR A 224 -7.90 13.71 -0.25
N VAL A 225 -8.44 14.79 -0.83
CA VAL A 225 -8.75 16.02 -0.08
C VAL A 225 -9.84 15.74 0.97
N GLU A 226 -10.87 14.98 0.62
CA GLU A 226 -12.00 14.66 1.51
C GLU A 226 -11.53 13.88 2.75
N THR A 227 -10.60 12.94 2.55
CA THR A 227 -10.03 12.14 3.63
C THR A 227 -9.05 12.94 4.49
N LYS A 228 -8.34 13.92 3.89
CA LYS A 228 -7.54 14.91 4.63
C LYS A 228 -8.42 15.77 5.55
N GLU A 229 -9.45 16.40 5.00
CA GLU A 229 -10.38 17.23 5.77
C GLU A 229 -11.08 16.44 6.88
N PHE A 230 -11.41 15.17 6.63
CA PHE A 230 -11.95 14.30 7.65
C PHE A 230 -10.94 14.08 8.78
N GLY A 231 -9.66 13.86 8.48
CA GLY A 231 -8.59 13.79 9.47
C GLY A 231 -8.42 15.06 10.30
N GLU A 232 -8.58 16.24 9.68
CA GLU A 232 -8.54 17.53 10.37
C GLU A 232 -9.71 17.66 11.35
N ARG A 233 -10.93 17.28 10.94
CA ARG A 233 -12.11 17.24 11.82
C ARG A 233 -11.94 16.25 12.99
N ARG A 234 -11.12 15.21 12.81
CA ARG A 234 -10.72 14.26 13.86
C ARG A 234 -9.60 14.79 14.77
N GLY A 235 -9.06 15.97 14.45
CA GLY A 235 -8.12 16.71 15.28
C GLY A 235 -6.65 16.36 15.06
N LEU A 236 -6.30 15.82 13.88
CA LEU A 236 -4.91 15.79 13.42
C LEU A 236 -4.51 17.19 12.94
N SER A 237 -3.27 17.57 13.20
CA SER A 237 -2.71 18.83 12.72
C SER A 237 -2.29 18.76 11.25
N GLN A 238 -2.16 19.91 10.59
CA GLN A 238 -1.60 20.01 9.23
C GLN A 238 -0.21 19.38 9.12
N LYS A 239 0.59 19.42 10.19
CA LYS A 239 1.93 18.81 10.21
C LYS A 239 1.91 17.29 10.23
N GLN A 240 0.81 16.69 10.71
CA GLN A 240 0.62 15.24 10.75
C GLN A 240 0.05 14.72 9.43
N LEU A 241 -0.84 15.48 8.78
CA LEU A 241 -1.54 15.04 7.57
C LEU A 241 -0.72 15.30 6.30
N VAL A 242 -0.56 14.25 5.49
CA VAL A 242 0.16 14.31 4.20
C VAL A 242 -0.69 13.66 3.12
N MET A 243 -0.89 14.33 1.99
CA MET A 243 -1.73 13.83 0.89
C MET A 243 -0.86 13.33 -0.28
N HIS A 244 -0.80 12.02 -0.46
CA HIS A 244 0.04 11.36 -1.49
C HIS A 244 -0.72 10.31 -2.33
N GLY A 245 -2.03 10.14 -2.12
CA GLY A 245 -2.78 9.08 -2.78
C GLY A 245 -2.66 7.72 -2.08
N LEU A 246 -3.23 6.69 -2.72
CA LEU A 246 -3.08 5.31 -2.25
C LEU A 246 -1.73 4.74 -2.69
N PRO A 247 -1.05 3.94 -1.84
CA PRO A 247 0.15 3.24 -2.26
C PRO A 247 -0.19 2.20 -3.32
N ILE A 248 0.38 2.36 -4.50
CA ILE A 248 0.32 1.38 -5.60
C ILE A 248 1.69 0.74 -5.79
N ARG A 249 1.72 -0.56 -6.13
CA ARG A 249 3.01 -1.24 -6.35
C ARG A 249 3.77 -0.53 -7.48
N PRO A 250 5.08 -0.26 -7.34
CA PRO A 250 5.88 0.41 -8.36
C PRO A 250 5.78 -0.21 -9.75
N ALA A 251 5.58 -1.53 -9.82
CA ALA A 251 5.34 -2.26 -11.08
C ALA A 251 4.16 -1.72 -11.89
N PHE A 252 3.13 -1.13 -11.27
CA PHE A 252 1.99 -0.51 -11.95
C PHE A 252 2.28 0.92 -12.45
N SER A 253 3.34 1.55 -11.95
CA SER A 253 3.76 2.89 -12.37
C SER A 253 4.70 2.86 -13.59
N LYS A 254 5.16 1.66 -13.99
CA LYS A 254 6.01 1.49 -15.17
C LYS A 254 5.22 1.78 -16.44
N LEU A 255 5.86 2.42 -17.41
CA LEU A 255 5.24 2.80 -18.68
C LEU A 255 4.51 1.60 -19.29
N PRO A 256 3.23 1.74 -19.65
CA PRO A 256 2.46 0.62 -20.17
C PRO A 256 3.04 0.18 -21.52
N HIS A 257 3.09 -1.13 -21.73
CA HIS A 257 3.39 -1.69 -23.05
C HIS A 257 2.34 -1.26 -24.07
N ASN A 258 2.71 -1.31 -25.35
CA ASN A 258 1.80 -1.03 -26.46
C ASN A 258 0.49 -1.85 -26.33
N LYS A 259 -0.66 -1.17 -26.38
CA LYS A 259 -2.00 -1.77 -26.24
C LYS A 259 -2.24 -2.93 -27.20
N ALA A 260 -1.79 -2.82 -28.45
CA ALA A 260 -1.95 -3.87 -29.45
C ALA A 260 -1.11 -5.12 -29.11
N TRP A 261 0.10 -4.91 -28.58
CA TRP A 261 0.96 -5.99 -28.12
C TRP A 261 0.37 -6.70 -26.90
N LEU A 262 -0.14 -5.95 -25.92
CA LEU A 262 -0.81 -6.52 -24.73
C LEU A 262 -2.03 -7.35 -25.12
N ARG A 263 -2.87 -6.85 -26.04
CA ARG A 263 -4.01 -7.59 -26.57
C ARG A 263 -3.60 -8.91 -27.21
N GLN A 264 -2.56 -8.89 -28.05
CA GLN A 264 -2.02 -10.11 -28.67
C GLN A 264 -1.51 -11.10 -27.62
N ARG A 265 -0.73 -10.63 -26.64
CA ARG A 265 -0.18 -11.47 -25.57
C ARG A 265 -1.27 -12.11 -24.69
N LEU A 266 -2.38 -11.41 -24.49
CA LEU A 266 -3.52 -11.87 -23.70
C LEU A 266 -4.57 -12.64 -24.53
N GLY A 267 -4.33 -12.92 -25.82
CA GLY A 267 -5.28 -13.62 -26.69
C GLY A 267 -6.56 -12.84 -27.01
N MET A 268 -6.52 -11.52 -26.86
CA MET A 268 -7.69 -10.64 -27.04
C MET A 268 -7.82 -10.17 -28.49
N ARG A 269 -9.08 -9.98 -28.94
CA ARG A 269 -9.37 -9.41 -30.27
C ARG A 269 -8.88 -7.96 -30.35
N ARG A 270 -8.15 -7.62 -31.42
CA ARG A 270 -7.44 -6.33 -31.54
C ARG A 270 -8.37 -5.13 -31.72
N ASN A 271 -9.52 -5.33 -32.37
CA ASN A 271 -10.39 -4.25 -32.85
C ASN A 271 -11.68 -4.08 -32.03
N LEU A 272 -11.84 -4.84 -30.94
CA LEU A 272 -13.01 -4.73 -30.09
C LEU A 272 -12.77 -3.79 -28.91
N SER A 273 -13.86 -3.17 -28.46
CA SER A 273 -13.93 -2.55 -27.14
C SER A 273 -13.73 -3.62 -26.07
N THR A 274 -13.09 -3.23 -24.98
CA THR A 274 -12.70 -4.15 -23.90
C THR A 274 -13.14 -3.55 -22.58
N VAL A 275 -13.85 -4.32 -21.77
CA VAL A 275 -14.20 -3.99 -20.39
C VAL A 275 -13.41 -4.92 -19.48
N LEU A 276 -12.75 -4.36 -18.46
CA LEU A 276 -12.09 -5.11 -17.40
C LEU A 276 -13.03 -5.21 -16.20
N ILE A 277 -13.36 -6.44 -15.80
CA ILE A 277 -14.17 -6.73 -14.62
C ILE A 277 -13.23 -7.25 -13.54
N VAL A 278 -13.26 -6.64 -12.36
CA VAL A 278 -12.34 -6.94 -11.26
C VAL A 278 -13.13 -7.18 -9.99
N GLY A 279 -13.01 -8.36 -9.39
CA GLY A 279 -13.63 -8.73 -8.10
C GLY A 279 -12.71 -8.54 -6.88
N GLY A 280 -11.58 -7.85 -7.03
CA GLY A 280 -10.55 -7.78 -5.99
C GLY A 280 -9.81 -9.12 -5.80
N GLY A 281 -9.04 -9.23 -4.71
CA GLY A 281 -8.20 -10.41 -4.44
C GLY A 281 -8.99 -11.69 -4.17
N ASP A 282 -10.19 -11.55 -3.59
CA ASP A 282 -11.04 -12.67 -3.18
C ASP A 282 -12.21 -12.93 -4.16
N GLY A 283 -12.25 -12.23 -5.30
CA GLY A 283 -13.29 -12.43 -6.32
C GLY A 283 -14.70 -12.03 -5.88
N MET A 284 -14.80 -10.99 -5.04
CA MET A 284 -16.04 -10.53 -4.44
C MET A 284 -16.98 -9.85 -5.46
N GLY A 285 -18.29 -10.03 -5.23
CA GLY A 285 -19.35 -9.47 -6.04
C GLY A 285 -19.90 -10.44 -7.09
N PRO A 286 -21.00 -10.07 -7.78
CA PRO A 286 -21.66 -10.92 -8.77
C PRO A 286 -20.91 -10.90 -10.11
N VAL A 287 -19.64 -11.34 -10.09
CA VAL A 287 -18.74 -11.27 -11.25
C VAL A 287 -19.30 -12.12 -12.40
N GLU A 288 -19.80 -13.31 -12.10
CA GLU A 288 -20.37 -14.22 -13.11
C GLU A 288 -21.64 -13.62 -13.73
N GLU A 289 -22.58 -13.16 -12.91
CA GLU A 289 -23.83 -12.58 -13.38
C GLU A 289 -23.56 -11.31 -14.20
N THR A 290 -22.56 -10.52 -13.82
CA THR A 290 -22.11 -9.35 -14.60
C THR A 290 -21.55 -9.78 -15.95
N CYS A 291 -20.72 -10.82 -15.99
CA CYS A 291 -20.19 -11.37 -17.25
C CYS A 291 -21.31 -11.89 -18.16
N VAL A 292 -22.25 -12.66 -17.63
CA VAL A 292 -23.41 -13.20 -18.38
C VAL A 292 -24.29 -12.07 -18.89
N ALA A 293 -24.56 -11.05 -18.09
CA ALA A 293 -25.34 -9.89 -18.52
C ALA A 293 -24.66 -9.11 -19.65
N LEU A 294 -23.33 -8.96 -19.60
CA LEU A 294 -22.55 -8.32 -20.65
C LEU A 294 -22.54 -9.17 -21.93
N ASP A 295 -22.38 -10.49 -21.83
CA ASP A 295 -22.41 -11.39 -22.98
C ASP A 295 -23.79 -11.41 -23.64
N ASN A 296 -24.87 -11.49 -22.88
CA ASN A 296 -26.23 -11.42 -23.43
C ASN A 296 -26.50 -10.07 -24.11
N ARG A 297 -25.99 -8.97 -23.56
CA ARG A 297 -26.21 -7.63 -24.10
C ARG A 297 -25.37 -7.34 -25.36
N PHE A 298 -24.16 -7.89 -25.45
CA PHE A 298 -23.19 -7.52 -26.49
C PHE A 298 -22.75 -8.67 -27.40
N GLY A 299 -23.00 -9.92 -27.04
CA GLY A 299 -22.64 -11.14 -27.79
C GLY A 299 -23.56 -11.44 -28.98
N GLY A 300 -24.81 -10.94 -28.96
CA GLY A 300 -25.81 -11.19 -30.02
C GLY A 300 -25.64 -10.37 -31.31
N ALA A 301 -24.77 -9.35 -31.34
CA ALA A 301 -24.69 -8.41 -32.47
C ALA A 301 -23.71 -8.81 -33.61
N GLY A 302 -23.16 -10.03 -33.60
CA GLY A 302 -22.11 -10.45 -34.54
C GLY A 302 -22.41 -11.69 -35.39
N GLY A 303 -23.64 -12.24 -35.33
CA GLY A 303 -24.00 -13.52 -35.95
C GLY A 303 -24.84 -13.43 -37.23
N GLY A 304 -24.66 -12.41 -38.06
CA GLY A 304 -25.37 -12.28 -39.34
C GLY A 304 -24.44 -11.78 -40.44
N GLY A 305 -23.96 -12.69 -41.28
CA GLY A 305 -23.09 -12.36 -42.41
C GLY A 305 -22.22 -13.54 -42.85
N GLY A 306 -22.86 -14.64 -43.22
CA GLY A 306 -22.32 -15.69 -44.08
C GLY A 306 -23.22 -15.80 -45.31
#